data_AF-A0A1Q8YA08-F1
#
_entry.id   AF-A0A1Q8YA08-F1
#
_cell.length_a   1.000
_cell.length_b   1.000
_cell.length_c   1.000
_cell.angle_alpha   90.00
_cell.angle_beta   90.00
_cell.angle_gamma   90.00
#
_symmetry.space_group_name_H-M   'P 1'
#
loop_
_entity.id
_entity.type
_entity.pdbx_description
1 polymer ?
#
loop_
_entity_poly.entity_id
_entity_poly.type
_entity_poly.pdbx_seq_one_letter_code
_entity_poly.pdbx_strand_id
1 'polypeptide(L)'
;MKNKTLTATVVAVAALLAACGSTPQATTLMDQTRVEYRAAQSSPNVATYAQMEMKQASDAMAKAETATTDRESDADIDKLAYLARQKIALTQEVAKRKVAEAEIANAGKQRDQLLLNQRTNEANAAQIRANAAALGAVVAQADAANARQQTALAQDAAVSAQARNAQLEAQLADLAAKKTERGMVITMNDVLFGFDKASLTSNGMAAAQKLATVLQNNPERNVLVEGFTDSTGAAGYNQALSERRAGAVQSALRGMGVAPNRVAIRGYGESFPVAANDTEENRQLNRRVEIVLSDETGRIMPR
;
A
#
# COMPACT_ATOMS: atom_id res chain seq x y z
N MET A 1 88.77 -22.52 71.86
CA MET A 1 89.49 -22.37 73.14
C MET A 1 88.97 -21.11 73.80
N LYS A 2 87.97 -21.21 74.69
CA LYS A 2 88.11 -21.03 76.15
C LYS A 2 88.92 -19.77 76.52
N ASN A 3 88.24 -18.74 77.03
CA ASN A 3 88.29 -18.46 78.47
C ASN A 3 87.19 -17.47 78.92
N LYS A 4 86.43 -17.92 79.92
CA LYS A 4 85.52 -17.13 80.76
C LYS A 4 86.30 -16.66 81.99
N THR A 5 86.02 -15.45 82.47
CA THR A 5 85.98 -15.03 83.89
C THR A 5 85.20 -13.70 83.91
N LEU A 6 83.92 -13.60 84.28
CA LEU A 6 83.30 -13.72 85.62
C LEU A 6 83.90 -12.78 86.67
N THR A 7 83.29 -11.60 86.82
CA THR A 7 83.13 -10.91 88.11
C THR A 7 81.73 -10.35 88.18
N ALA A 8 80.95 -10.90 89.10
CA ALA A 8 79.65 -10.44 89.52
C ALA A 8 79.81 -9.37 90.59
N THR A 9 79.04 -8.29 90.54
CA THR A 9 78.50 -7.67 91.76
C THR A 9 77.17 -7.01 91.44
N VAL A 10 76.27 -7.14 92.41
CA VAL A 10 74.82 -7.13 92.36
C VAL A 10 74.31 -5.83 93.01
N VAL A 11 73.01 -5.56 92.79
CA VAL A 11 72.09 -4.71 93.61
C VAL A 11 72.14 -3.22 93.23
N ALA A 12 71.20 -2.69 92.45
CA ALA A 12 69.75 -2.48 92.65
C ALA A 12 69.40 -1.25 93.51
N VAL A 13 68.29 -0.62 93.07
CA VAL A 13 67.41 0.35 93.75
C VAL A 13 67.71 1.85 93.51
N ALA A 14 66.87 2.46 92.69
CA ALA A 14 66.17 3.73 92.96
C ALA A 14 65.09 3.92 91.87
N ALA A 15 63.83 3.60 92.17
CA ALA A 15 62.84 4.50 92.76
C ALA A 15 62.09 5.33 91.70
N LEU A 16 60.88 4.85 91.40
CA LEU A 16 59.65 5.65 91.32
C LEU A 16 59.78 7.08 90.79
N LEU A 17 59.61 7.25 89.48
CA LEU A 17 58.89 8.40 88.96
C LEU A 17 57.51 7.92 88.51
N ALA A 18 56.65 7.69 89.50
CA ALA A 18 55.21 7.82 89.31
C ALA A 18 54.95 9.31 89.06
N ALA A 19 55.11 9.73 87.81
CA ALA A 19 54.54 10.98 87.36
C ALA A 19 53.02 10.78 87.36
N CYS A 20 52.38 11.27 88.42
CA CYS A 20 50.95 11.46 88.51
C CYS A 20 50.51 12.46 87.44
N GLY A 21 50.37 12.00 86.20
CA GLY A 21 49.47 12.61 85.25
C GLY A 21 48.07 12.16 85.62
N SER A 22 47.38 12.93 86.47
CA SER A 22 45.92 12.80 86.61
C SER A 22 45.34 13.03 85.21
N THR A 23 44.99 11.96 84.50
CA THR A 23 44.27 12.05 83.24
C THR A 23 43.03 12.89 83.49
N PRO A 24 42.74 13.92 82.66
CA PRO A 24 41.52 14.69 82.82
C PRO A 24 40.35 13.72 82.89
N GLN A 25 39.58 13.77 83.98
CA GLN A 25 38.42 12.90 84.17
C GLN A 25 37.36 13.39 83.20
N ALA A 26 37.36 12.84 81.99
CA ALA A 26 36.24 13.02 81.08
C ALA A 26 35.03 12.29 81.68
N THR A 27 33.88 12.96 81.67
CA THR A 27 32.62 12.33 82.07
C THR A 27 32.21 11.28 81.04
N THR A 28 31.38 10.31 81.43
CA THR A 28 30.89 9.28 80.51
C THR A 28 30.12 9.87 79.33
N LEU A 29 29.39 10.98 79.55
CA LEU A 29 28.65 11.67 78.49
C LEU A 29 29.62 12.37 77.51
N MET A 30 30.70 12.97 78.00
CA MET A 30 31.71 13.59 77.14
C MET A 30 32.37 12.55 76.21
N ASP A 31 32.73 11.38 76.73
CA ASP A 31 33.35 10.32 75.92
C ASP A 31 32.38 9.75 74.87
N GLN A 32 31.10 9.54 75.23
CA GLN A 32 30.06 9.17 74.26
C GLN A 32 29.92 10.23 73.16
N THR A 33 29.97 11.52 73.54
CA THR A 33 29.80 12.63 72.61
C THR A 33 30.97 12.73 71.63
N ARG A 34 32.20 12.48 72.07
CA ARG A 34 33.39 12.38 71.18
C ARG A 34 33.24 11.27 70.14
N VAL A 35 32.71 10.11 70.53
CA VAL A 35 32.47 9.00 69.61
C VAL A 35 31.41 9.39 68.57
N GLU A 36 30.28 9.95 69.00
CA GLU A 36 29.22 10.42 68.10
C GLU A 36 29.70 11.53 67.15
N TYR A 37 30.54 12.45 67.64
CA TYR A 37 31.14 13.50 66.83
C TYR A 37 32.05 12.94 65.74
N ARG A 38 32.94 11.99 66.05
CA ARG A 38 33.81 11.34 65.06
C ARG A 38 32.99 10.57 64.02
N ALA A 39 31.94 9.87 64.46
CA ALA A 39 31.02 9.19 63.55
C ALA A 39 30.35 10.18 62.58
N ALA A 40 29.84 11.31 63.08
CA ALA A 40 29.26 12.36 62.25
C ALA A 40 30.29 12.98 61.29
N GLN A 41 31.52 13.25 61.76
CA GLN A 41 32.61 13.80 60.95
C GLN A 41 33.02 12.88 59.80
N SER A 42 33.01 11.56 60.05
CA SER A 42 33.36 10.55 59.04
C SER A 42 32.24 10.25 58.04
N SER A 43 31.02 10.75 58.25
CA SER A 43 29.87 10.48 57.40
C SER A 43 29.94 11.30 56.10
N PRO A 44 29.98 10.65 54.91
CA PRO A 44 29.96 11.36 53.63
C PRO A 44 28.71 12.22 53.47
N ASN A 45 27.57 11.74 53.98
CA ASN A 45 26.30 12.47 53.89
C ASN A 45 26.33 13.76 54.72
N VAL A 46 26.99 13.76 55.88
CA VAL A 46 27.17 14.98 56.68
C VAL A 46 28.09 15.95 55.95
N ALA A 47 29.19 15.44 55.39
CA ALA A 47 30.14 16.25 54.63
C ALA A 47 29.52 16.89 53.38
N THR A 48 28.55 16.23 52.72
CA THR A 48 27.88 16.78 51.54
C THR A 48 26.69 17.66 51.89
N TYR A 49 25.86 17.27 52.85
CA TYR A 49 24.53 17.86 53.03
C TYR A 49 24.37 18.72 54.30
N ALA A 50 25.19 18.51 55.33
CA ALA A 50 25.03 19.15 56.64
C ALA A 50 26.30 19.88 57.13
N GLN A 51 27.06 20.49 56.22
CA GLN A 51 28.33 21.17 56.53
C GLN A 51 28.18 22.30 57.56
N MET A 52 27.08 23.06 57.49
CA MET A 52 26.83 24.18 58.40
C MET A 52 26.53 23.67 59.82
N GLU A 53 25.68 22.66 59.92
CA GLU A 53 25.30 22.01 61.17
C GLU A 53 26.52 21.31 61.79
N MET A 54 27.35 20.66 60.97
CA MET A 54 28.60 20.05 61.39
C MET A 54 29.59 21.08 61.95
N LYS A 55 29.68 22.28 61.36
CA LYS A 55 30.46 23.38 61.91
C LYS A 55 29.93 23.81 63.28
N GLN A 56 28.61 23.97 63.43
CA GLN A 56 28.00 24.33 64.71
C GLN A 56 28.19 23.28 65.80
N ALA A 57 28.19 21.99 65.42
CA ALA A 57 28.52 20.87 66.29
C ALA A 57 30.01 20.89 66.69
N SER A 58 30.91 21.19 65.75
CA SER A 58 32.34 21.36 66.00
C SER A 58 32.62 22.48 67.00
N ASP A 59 31.97 23.64 66.84
CA ASP A 59 32.13 24.77 67.75
C ASP A 59 31.61 24.44 69.16
N ALA A 60 30.54 23.64 69.28
CA ALA A 60 30.02 23.19 70.57
C ALA A 60 30.93 22.13 71.21
N MET A 61 31.48 21.21 70.43
CA MET A 61 32.48 20.24 70.90
C MET A 61 33.75 20.93 71.39
N ALA A 62 34.24 21.95 70.68
CA ALA A 62 35.41 22.71 71.11
C ALA A 62 35.21 23.37 72.49
N LYS A 63 34.00 23.86 72.78
CA LYS A 63 33.65 24.41 74.10
C LYS A 63 33.64 23.33 75.19
N ALA A 64 33.07 22.15 74.92
CA ALA A 64 33.07 21.04 75.86
C ALA A 64 34.49 20.48 76.13
N GLU A 65 35.33 20.42 75.10
CA GLU A 65 36.74 20.03 75.22
C GLU A 65 37.56 21.04 76.04
N THR A 66 37.27 22.34 75.88
CA THR A 66 37.90 23.41 76.66
C THR A 66 37.54 23.27 78.15
N ALA A 67 36.26 23.09 78.49
CA ALA A 67 35.81 22.87 79.87
C ALA A 67 36.45 21.61 80.51
N THR A 68 36.64 20.54 79.72
CA THR A 68 37.36 19.33 80.17
C THR A 68 38.84 19.61 80.44
N THR A 69 39.47 20.47 79.63
CA THR A 69 40.88 20.85 79.75
C THR A 69 41.11 21.76 80.95
N ASP A 70 40.20 22.71 81.18
CA ASP A 70 40.23 23.68 82.28
C ASP A 70 39.84 23.08 83.63
N ARG A 71 39.44 21.79 83.64
CA ARG A 71 39.01 21.03 84.83
C ARG A 71 37.81 21.68 85.53
N GLU A 72 36.83 22.11 84.76
CA GLU A 72 35.53 22.56 85.27
C GLU A 72 34.78 21.41 85.98
N SER A 73 33.65 21.73 86.61
CA SER A 73 32.84 20.73 87.29
C SER A 73 32.27 19.70 86.32
N ASP A 74 32.11 18.44 86.74
CA ASP A 74 31.49 17.39 85.93
C ASP A 74 30.11 17.81 85.39
N ALA A 75 29.35 18.59 86.16
CA ALA A 75 28.04 19.11 85.76
C ALA A 75 28.11 20.12 84.60
N ASP A 76 29.14 20.98 84.58
CA ASP A 76 29.35 21.95 83.50
C ASP A 76 29.86 21.26 82.23
N ILE A 77 30.76 20.29 82.37
CA ILE A 77 31.24 19.43 81.28
C ILE A 77 30.07 18.66 80.68
N ASP A 78 29.23 18.01 81.49
CA ASP A 78 28.06 17.27 81.02
C ASP A 78 27.04 18.16 80.32
N LYS A 79 26.83 19.38 80.81
CA LYS A 79 25.92 20.35 80.17
C LYS A 79 26.43 20.75 78.78
N LEU A 80 27.71 21.04 78.63
CA LEU A 80 28.31 21.39 77.33
C LEU A 80 28.36 20.19 76.40
N ALA A 81 28.71 19.00 76.91
CA ALA A 81 28.68 17.74 76.17
C ALA A 81 27.26 17.43 75.68
N TYR A 82 26.23 17.64 76.51
CA TYR A 82 24.83 17.47 76.11
C TYR A 82 24.44 18.39 74.94
N LEU A 83 24.80 19.68 75.02
CA LEU A 83 24.54 20.63 73.93
C LEU A 83 25.28 20.26 72.64
N ALA A 84 26.54 19.83 72.75
CA ALA A 84 27.30 19.36 71.61
C ALA A 84 26.67 18.11 70.99
N ARG A 85 26.26 17.15 71.83
CA ARG A 85 25.54 15.93 71.42
C ARG A 85 24.24 16.24 70.68
N GLN A 86 23.45 17.19 71.19
CA GLN A 86 22.21 17.61 70.53
C GLN A 86 22.48 18.21 69.14
N LYS A 87 23.56 18.99 68.96
CA LYS A 87 23.96 19.52 67.65
C LYS A 87 24.50 18.45 66.70
N ILE A 88 25.20 17.45 67.22
CA ILE A 88 25.66 16.29 66.44
C ILE A 88 24.44 15.50 65.93
N ALA A 89 23.47 15.23 66.80
CA ALA A 89 22.22 14.58 66.42
C ALA A 89 21.47 15.38 65.35
N LEU A 90 21.35 16.70 65.51
CA LEU A 90 20.74 17.57 64.50
C LEU A 90 21.46 17.50 63.15
N THR A 91 22.80 17.47 63.16
CA THR A 91 23.61 17.37 61.94
C THR A 91 23.28 16.08 61.17
N GLN A 92 23.16 14.95 61.87
CA GLN A 92 22.81 13.67 61.26
C GLN A 92 21.39 13.69 60.68
N GLU A 93 20.42 14.27 61.40
CA GLU A 93 19.04 14.36 60.93
C GLU A 93 18.88 15.31 59.73
N VAL A 94 19.59 16.43 59.70
CA VAL A 94 19.63 17.31 58.53
C VAL A 94 20.26 16.61 57.32
N ALA A 95 21.34 15.86 57.53
CA ALA A 95 21.96 15.08 56.46
C ALA A 95 20.98 14.03 55.91
N LYS A 96 20.31 13.26 56.78
CA LYS A 96 19.29 12.28 56.36
C LYS A 96 18.15 12.94 55.58
N ARG A 97 17.62 14.07 56.08
CA ARG A 97 16.54 14.79 55.41
C ARG A 97 16.93 15.23 54.01
N LYS A 98 18.10 15.86 53.85
CA LYS A 98 18.56 16.36 52.55
C LYS A 98 18.94 15.24 51.57
N VAL A 99 19.43 14.11 52.06
CA VAL A 99 19.63 12.91 51.22
C VAL A 99 18.28 12.45 50.66
N ALA A 100 17.25 12.32 51.50
CA ALA A 100 15.92 11.93 51.05
C ALA A 100 15.32 12.96 50.06
N GLU A 101 15.50 14.26 50.29
CA GLU A 101 15.09 15.31 49.35
C GLU A 101 15.80 15.17 48.00
N ALA A 102 17.11 14.89 48.00
CA ALA A 102 17.89 14.70 46.78
C ALA A 102 17.48 13.43 46.00
N GLU A 103 17.17 12.34 46.70
CA GLU A 103 16.65 11.11 46.09
C GLU A 103 15.30 11.35 45.42
N ILE A 104 14.39 12.06 46.09
CA ILE A 104 13.09 12.44 45.51
C ILE A 104 13.28 13.32 44.26
N ALA A 105 14.19 14.29 44.31
CA ALA A 105 14.49 15.14 43.16
C ALA A 105 15.07 14.34 41.99
N ASN A 106 15.96 13.39 42.25
CA ASN A 106 16.55 12.51 41.23
C ASN A 106 15.51 11.56 40.64
N ALA A 107 14.65 10.97 41.48
CA ALA A 107 13.53 10.14 41.03
C ALA A 107 12.55 10.95 40.16
N GLY A 108 12.30 12.22 40.51
CA GLY A 108 11.53 13.16 39.70
C GLY A 108 12.14 13.36 38.32
N LYS A 109 13.45 13.64 38.24
CA LYS A 109 14.17 13.78 36.96
C LYS A 109 14.09 12.52 36.11
N GLN A 110 14.27 11.34 36.72
CA GLN A 110 14.18 10.06 36.02
C GLN A 110 12.77 9.83 35.47
N ARG A 111 11.73 10.06 36.28
CA ARG A 111 10.33 9.97 35.85
C ARG A 111 10.06 10.91 34.68
N ASP A 112 10.50 12.16 34.77
CA ASP A 112 10.24 13.15 33.74
C ASP A 112 10.97 12.77 32.42
N GLN A 113 12.18 12.22 32.52
CA GLN A 113 12.90 11.69 31.35
C GLN A 113 12.18 10.49 30.72
N LEU A 114 11.63 9.58 31.53
CA LEU A 114 10.82 8.45 31.03
C LEU A 114 9.55 8.94 30.31
N LEU A 115 8.84 9.91 30.90
CA LEU A 115 7.65 10.50 30.29
C LEU A 115 7.98 11.21 28.97
N LEU A 116 9.09 11.95 28.92
CA LEU A 116 9.55 12.57 27.68
C LEU A 116 9.86 11.53 26.61
N ASN A 117 10.61 10.48 26.94
CA ASN A 117 10.91 9.39 26.01
C ASN A 117 9.64 8.70 25.50
N GLN A 118 8.66 8.46 26.37
CA GLN A 118 7.37 7.90 25.99
C GLN A 118 6.65 8.82 24.99
N ARG A 119 6.54 10.13 25.29
CA ARG A 119 5.88 11.09 24.40
C ARG A 119 6.60 11.22 23.06
N THR A 120 7.93 11.17 23.04
CA THR A 120 8.72 11.16 21.81
C THR A 120 8.44 9.91 20.99
N ASN A 121 8.38 8.73 21.62
CA ASN A 121 8.07 7.48 20.93
C ASN A 121 6.65 7.48 20.36
N GLU A 122 5.67 7.97 21.13
CA GLU A 122 4.28 8.11 20.68
C GLU A 122 4.16 9.08 19.50
N ALA A 123 4.84 10.23 19.54
CA ALA A 123 4.87 11.20 18.45
C ALA A 123 5.51 10.61 17.19
N ASN A 124 6.64 9.91 17.33
CA ASN A 124 7.30 9.22 16.21
C ASN A 124 6.39 8.15 15.59
N ALA A 125 5.72 7.33 16.41
CA ALA A 125 4.77 6.33 15.94
C ALA A 125 3.54 6.97 15.25
N ALA A 126 3.04 8.09 15.77
CA ALA A 126 1.97 8.84 15.12
C ALA A 126 2.41 9.40 13.75
N GLN A 127 3.62 9.95 13.66
CA GLN A 127 4.17 10.46 12.41
C GLN A 127 4.34 9.35 11.36
N ILE A 128 4.86 8.19 11.76
CA ILE A 128 5.00 7.02 10.86
C ILE A 128 3.63 6.58 10.33
N ARG A 129 2.63 6.48 11.21
CA ARG A 129 1.26 6.12 10.81
C ARG A 129 0.64 7.15 9.87
N ALA A 130 0.84 8.44 10.12
CA ALA A 130 0.38 9.51 9.25
C ALA A 130 1.03 9.44 7.86
N ASN A 131 2.35 9.23 7.81
CA ASN A 131 3.09 9.09 6.54
C ASN A 131 2.64 7.85 5.77
N ALA A 132 2.42 6.72 6.44
CA ALA A 132 1.92 5.50 5.82
C ALA A 132 0.49 5.69 5.26
N ALA A 133 -0.38 6.36 6.01
CA ALA A 133 -1.74 6.68 5.55
C ALA A 133 -1.73 7.63 4.34
N ALA A 134 -0.85 8.65 4.34
CA ALA A 134 -0.67 9.56 3.22
C ALA A 134 -0.19 8.82 1.97
N LEU A 135 0.81 7.93 2.10
CA LEU A 135 1.29 7.10 0.99
C LEU A 135 0.18 6.18 0.47
N GLY A 136 -0.59 5.55 1.36
CA GLY A 136 -1.74 4.72 0.99
C GLY A 136 -2.80 5.50 0.21
N ALA A 137 -3.08 6.74 0.60
CA ALA A 137 -4.01 7.61 -0.11
C ALA A 137 -3.52 7.97 -1.53
N VAL A 138 -2.21 8.22 -1.69
CA VAL A 138 -1.61 8.50 -3.02
C VAL A 138 -1.72 7.28 -3.94
N VAL A 139 -1.45 6.08 -3.43
CA VAL A 139 -1.60 4.84 -4.21
C VAL A 139 -3.07 4.62 -4.60
N ALA A 140 -4.00 4.77 -3.67
CA ALA A 140 -5.43 4.63 -3.96
C ALA A 140 -5.93 5.65 -5.00
N GLN A 141 -5.40 6.88 -4.99
CA GLN A 141 -5.70 7.89 -6.01
C GLN A 141 -5.14 7.51 -7.38
N ALA A 142 -3.92 6.98 -7.44
CA ALA A 142 -3.31 6.52 -8.68
C ALA A 142 -4.08 5.33 -9.29
N ASP A 143 -4.47 4.36 -8.47
CA ASP A 143 -5.28 3.22 -8.91
C ASP A 143 -6.66 3.66 -9.43
N ALA A 144 -7.31 4.58 -8.73
CA ALA A 144 -8.57 5.16 -9.17
C ALA A 144 -8.44 5.94 -10.50
N ALA A 145 -7.33 6.65 -10.71
CA ALA A 145 -7.05 7.34 -11.97
C ALA A 145 -6.85 6.35 -13.13
N ASN A 146 -6.08 5.29 -12.91
CA ASN A 146 -5.86 4.22 -13.90
C ASN A 146 -7.17 3.52 -14.27
N ALA A 147 -8.01 3.21 -13.29
CA ALA A 147 -9.32 2.61 -13.52
C ALA A 147 -10.25 3.52 -14.35
N ARG A 148 -10.26 4.83 -14.06
CA ARG A 148 -11.01 5.82 -14.86
C ARG A 148 -10.51 5.90 -16.29
N GLN A 149 -9.20 5.91 -16.49
CA GLN A 149 -8.61 5.94 -17.84
C GLN A 149 -8.97 4.68 -18.64
N GLN A 150 -8.88 3.50 -18.04
CA GLN A 150 -9.29 2.25 -18.70
C GLN A 150 -10.78 2.26 -19.07
N THR A 151 -11.63 2.76 -18.18
CA THR A 151 -13.07 2.87 -18.43
C THR A 151 -13.36 3.84 -19.58
N ALA A 152 -12.67 4.98 -19.63
CA ALA A 152 -12.80 5.94 -20.74
C ALA A 152 -12.39 5.31 -22.08
N LEU A 153 -11.26 4.61 -22.13
CA LEU A 153 -10.82 3.91 -23.34
C LEU A 153 -11.80 2.83 -23.80
N ALA A 154 -12.39 2.08 -22.85
CA ALA A 154 -13.40 1.08 -23.17
C ALA A 154 -14.69 1.71 -23.71
N GLN A 155 -15.12 2.85 -23.16
CA GLN A 155 -16.26 3.61 -23.65
C GLN A 155 -16.02 4.16 -25.06
N ASP A 156 -14.85 4.76 -25.30
CA ASP A 156 -14.48 5.27 -26.63
C ASP A 156 -14.45 4.17 -27.69
N ALA A 157 -13.91 3.00 -27.33
CA ALA A 157 -13.90 1.82 -28.19
C ALA A 157 -15.34 1.33 -28.48
N ALA A 158 -16.21 1.30 -27.47
CA ALA A 158 -17.60 0.89 -27.64
C ALA A 158 -18.39 1.88 -28.53
N VAL A 159 -18.22 3.19 -28.33
CA VAL A 159 -18.85 4.22 -29.16
C VAL A 159 -18.36 4.11 -30.61
N SER A 160 -17.06 3.92 -30.81
CA SER A 160 -16.46 3.75 -32.14
C SER A 160 -16.99 2.49 -32.83
N ALA A 161 -17.13 1.38 -32.10
CA ALA A 161 -17.70 0.14 -32.62
C ALA A 161 -19.18 0.32 -33.00
N GLN A 162 -19.97 0.98 -32.17
CA GLN A 162 -21.38 1.29 -32.46
C GLN A 162 -21.52 2.17 -33.71
N ALA A 163 -20.68 3.21 -33.83
CA ALA A 163 -20.67 4.08 -35.01
C ALA A 163 -20.32 3.31 -36.29
N ARG A 164 -19.33 2.40 -36.23
CA ARG A 164 -18.97 1.52 -37.36
C ARG A 164 -20.13 0.60 -37.75
N ASN A 165 -20.80 -0.01 -36.77
CA ASN A 165 -21.95 -0.87 -37.02
C ASN A 165 -23.12 -0.10 -37.63
N ALA A 166 -23.45 1.09 -37.11
CA ALA A 166 -24.49 1.94 -37.68
C ALA A 166 -24.18 2.37 -39.12
N GLN A 167 -22.91 2.69 -39.41
CA GLN A 167 -22.47 3.02 -40.77
C GLN A 167 -22.63 1.83 -41.72
N LEU A 168 -22.30 0.61 -41.27
CA LEU A 168 -22.50 -0.61 -42.05
C LEU A 168 -23.99 -0.85 -42.33
N GLU A 169 -24.85 -0.72 -41.32
CA GLU A 169 -26.30 -0.86 -41.49
C GLU A 169 -26.85 0.14 -42.52
N ALA A 170 -26.39 1.40 -42.50
CA ALA A 170 -26.78 2.40 -43.48
C ALA A 170 -26.32 2.03 -44.91
N GLN A 171 -25.09 1.53 -45.08
CA GLN A 171 -24.59 1.06 -46.38
C GLN A 171 -25.38 -0.14 -46.91
N LEU A 172 -25.81 -1.05 -46.02
CA LEU A 172 -26.63 -2.21 -46.39
C LEU A 172 -28.06 -1.81 -46.72
N ALA A 173 -28.63 -0.82 -46.02
CA ALA A 173 -29.96 -0.28 -46.32
C ALA A 173 -30.03 0.35 -47.72
N ASP A 174 -28.99 1.08 -48.15
CA ASP A 174 -28.88 1.64 -49.52
C ASP A 174 -28.85 0.55 -50.61
N LEU A 175 -28.40 -0.66 -50.27
CA LEU A 175 -28.42 -1.85 -51.14
C LEU A 175 -29.78 -2.58 -51.13
N ALA A 176 -30.80 -2.01 -50.49
CA ALA A 176 -32.09 -2.67 -50.26
C ALA A 176 -31.96 -4.04 -49.57
N ALA A 177 -30.91 -4.21 -48.74
CA ALA A 177 -30.72 -5.43 -47.98
C ALA A 177 -31.82 -5.61 -46.94
N LYS A 178 -32.38 -6.81 -46.86
CA LYS A 178 -33.39 -7.18 -45.85
C LYS A 178 -32.74 -8.05 -44.79
N LYS A 179 -33.04 -7.76 -43.52
CA LYS A 179 -32.68 -8.65 -42.41
C LYS A 179 -33.59 -9.88 -42.44
N THR A 180 -32.99 -11.04 -42.59
CA THR A 180 -33.67 -12.35 -42.58
C THR A 180 -33.06 -13.22 -41.49
N GLU A 181 -33.66 -14.38 -41.20
CA GLU A 181 -33.08 -15.39 -40.30
C GLU A 181 -31.69 -15.86 -40.76
N ARG A 182 -31.41 -15.76 -42.06
CA ARG A 182 -30.14 -16.18 -42.67
C ARG A 182 -29.08 -15.08 -42.67
N GLY A 183 -29.38 -13.93 -42.09
CA GLY A 183 -28.55 -12.72 -42.12
C GLY A 183 -29.11 -11.66 -43.07
N MET A 184 -28.23 -10.77 -43.54
CA MET A 184 -28.60 -9.69 -44.45
C MET A 184 -28.66 -10.22 -45.88
N VAL A 185 -29.83 -10.16 -46.52
CA VAL A 185 -30.05 -10.66 -47.88
C VAL A 185 -30.34 -9.50 -48.81
N ILE A 186 -29.52 -9.36 -49.86
CA ILE A 186 -29.73 -8.42 -50.95
C ILE A 186 -30.37 -9.19 -52.11
N THR A 187 -31.53 -8.76 -52.59
CA THR A 187 -32.22 -9.42 -53.71
C THR A 187 -32.04 -8.62 -54.99
N MET A 188 -31.48 -9.26 -56.02
CA MET A 188 -31.28 -8.72 -57.36
C MET A 188 -32.25 -9.41 -58.33
N ASN A 189 -33.25 -8.68 -58.83
CA ASN A 189 -34.24 -9.23 -59.77
C ASN A 189 -33.73 -9.24 -61.22
N ASP A 190 -34.46 -9.92 -62.10
CA ASP A 190 -34.16 -10.10 -63.53
C ASP A 190 -33.87 -8.80 -64.30
N VAL A 191 -34.39 -7.65 -63.84
CA VAL A 191 -34.12 -6.31 -64.40
C VAL A 191 -32.62 -5.94 -64.35
N LEU A 192 -31.85 -6.64 -63.51
CA LEU A 192 -30.40 -6.46 -63.36
C LEU A 192 -29.57 -7.42 -64.25
N PHE A 193 -30.23 -8.32 -64.98
CA PHE A 193 -29.62 -9.24 -65.96
C PHE A 193 -30.25 -9.03 -67.35
N GLY A 194 -29.53 -9.36 -68.42
CA GLY A 194 -30.12 -9.37 -69.76
C GLY A 194 -31.15 -10.50 -69.91
N PHE A 195 -32.18 -10.32 -70.75
CA PHE A 195 -33.17 -11.37 -71.06
C PHE A 195 -32.47 -12.66 -71.51
N ASP A 196 -32.73 -13.76 -70.79
CA ASP A 196 -32.09 -15.09 -70.96
C ASP A 196 -30.53 -15.07 -70.96
N LYS A 197 -29.93 -14.04 -70.35
CA LYS A 197 -28.48 -13.89 -70.26
C LYS A 197 -28.01 -13.93 -68.81
N ALA A 198 -26.78 -14.39 -68.63
CA ALA A 198 -26.05 -14.29 -67.37
C ALA A 198 -25.28 -12.96 -67.24
N SER A 199 -25.30 -12.09 -68.26
CA SER A 199 -24.61 -10.79 -68.23
C SER A 199 -25.39 -9.76 -67.40
N LEU A 200 -24.72 -9.08 -66.48
CA LEU A 200 -25.28 -7.97 -65.70
C LEU A 200 -25.57 -6.75 -66.60
N THR A 201 -26.68 -6.06 -66.35
CA THR A 201 -26.98 -4.76 -66.95
C THR A 201 -26.17 -3.64 -66.27
N SER A 202 -26.23 -2.41 -66.78
CA SER A 202 -25.58 -1.26 -66.12
C SER A 202 -26.07 -1.06 -64.68
N ASN A 203 -27.36 -1.31 -64.43
CA ASN A 203 -27.92 -1.25 -63.07
C ASN A 203 -27.42 -2.41 -62.20
N GLY A 204 -27.30 -3.62 -62.77
CA GLY A 204 -26.72 -4.77 -62.07
C GLY A 204 -25.25 -4.56 -61.73
N MET A 205 -24.49 -3.94 -62.63
CA MET A 205 -23.11 -3.54 -62.39
C MET A 205 -22.99 -2.46 -61.31
N ALA A 206 -23.89 -1.47 -61.28
CA ALA A 206 -23.91 -0.45 -60.22
C ALA A 206 -24.21 -1.05 -58.84
N ALA A 207 -25.16 -1.99 -58.76
CA ALA A 207 -25.46 -2.71 -57.52
C ALA A 207 -24.27 -3.59 -57.06
N ALA A 208 -23.63 -4.31 -58.01
CA ALA A 208 -22.41 -5.08 -57.73
C ALA A 208 -21.25 -4.18 -57.25
N GLN A 209 -21.10 -2.97 -57.81
CA GLN A 209 -20.08 -2.00 -57.38
C GLN A 209 -20.29 -1.52 -55.95
N LYS A 210 -21.54 -1.21 -55.57
CA LYS A 210 -21.90 -0.84 -54.20
C LYS A 210 -21.60 -2.00 -53.23
N LEU A 211 -21.97 -3.22 -53.60
CA LEU A 211 -21.66 -4.42 -52.80
C LEU A 211 -20.15 -4.66 -52.68
N ALA A 212 -19.39 -4.51 -53.76
CA ALA A 212 -17.93 -4.62 -53.74
C ALA A 212 -17.31 -3.61 -52.77
N THR A 213 -17.82 -2.37 -52.77
CA THR A 213 -17.38 -1.32 -51.83
C THR A 213 -17.63 -1.71 -50.38
N VAL A 214 -18.82 -2.25 -50.07
CA VAL A 214 -19.13 -2.77 -48.72
C VAL A 214 -18.17 -3.90 -48.34
N LEU A 215 -17.89 -4.84 -49.23
CA LEU A 215 -16.99 -5.96 -48.95
C LEU A 215 -15.53 -5.55 -48.79
N GLN A 216 -15.08 -4.52 -49.51
CA GLN A 216 -13.74 -3.96 -49.33
C GLN A 216 -13.59 -3.26 -47.97
N ASN A 217 -14.61 -2.52 -47.55
CA ASN A 217 -14.60 -1.82 -46.25
C ASN A 217 -14.79 -2.75 -45.04
N ASN A 218 -15.27 -3.98 -45.27
CA ASN A 218 -15.58 -4.97 -44.23
C ASN A 218 -14.88 -6.30 -44.58
N PRO A 219 -13.55 -6.40 -44.43
CA PRO A 219 -12.74 -7.54 -44.89
C PRO A 219 -13.11 -8.88 -44.22
N GLU A 220 -13.74 -8.84 -43.04
CA GLU A 220 -14.21 -9.99 -42.28
C GLU A 220 -15.48 -10.64 -42.86
N ARG A 221 -16.20 -9.94 -43.76
CA ARG A 221 -17.48 -10.42 -44.30
C ARG A 221 -17.29 -11.34 -45.50
N ASN A 222 -18.09 -12.38 -45.59
CA ASN A 222 -18.20 -13.27 -46.75
C ASN A 222 -19.59 -13.13 -47.38
N VAL A 223 -19.72 -13.54 -48.64
CA VAL A 223 -21.00 -13.57 -49.33
C VAL A 223 -21.26 -14.91 -50.00
N LEU A 224 -22.53 -15.31 -49.99
CA LEU A 224 -23.05 -16.43 -50.75
C LEU A 224 -24.04 -15.88 -51.77
N VAL A 225 -23.74 -16.09 -53.04
CA VAL A 225 -24.59 -15.68 -54.15
C VAL A 225 -25.45 -16.86 -54.58
N GLU A 226 -26.75 -16.74 -54.45
CA GLU A 226 -27.74 -17.77 -54.73
C GLU A 226 -28.57 -17.39 -55.96
N GLY A 227 -28.49 -18.20 -57.02
CA GLY A 227 -29.26 -17.99 -58.24
C GLY A 227 -30.58 -18.77 -58.27
N PHE A 228 -31.63 -18.15 -58.82
CA PHE A 228 -32.95 -18.73 -59.01
C PHE A 228 -33.51 -18.44 -60.42
N THR A 229 -34.36 -19.33 -60.91
CA THR A 229 -35.12 -19.19 -62.16
C THR A 229 -36.61 -19.31 -61.87
N ASP A 230 -37.44 -19.01 -62.87
CA ASP A 230 -38.83 -19.46 -62.89
C ASP A 230 -38.92 -20.93 -63.30
N SER A 231 -40.15 -21.46 -63.37
CA SER A 231 -40.41 -22.85 -63.75
C SER A 231 -40.50 -23.08 -65.27
N THR A 232 -40.06 -22.14 -66.09
CA THR A 232 -40.09 -22.26 -67.56
C THR A 232 -38.85 -22.99 -68.03
N GLY A 233 -39.03 -24.01 -68.85
CA GLY A 233 -37.92 -24.82 -69.37
C GLY A 233 -37.62 -26.07 -68.55
N ALA A 234 -36.58 -26.80 -68.95
CA ALA A 234 -36.21 -28.05 -68.29
C ALA A 234 -35.46 -27.78 -66.97
N ALA A 235 -35.72 -28.57 -65.93
CA ALA A 235 -35.08 -28.42 -64.62
C ALA A 235 -33.54 -28.35 -64.69
N GLY A 236 -32.90 -29.18 -65.52
CA GLY A 236 -31.45 -29.16 -65.72
C GLY A 236 -30.94 -27.87 -66.39
N TYR A 237 -31.73 -27.28 -67.29
CA TYR A 237 -31.43 -25.98 -67.89
C TYR A 237 -31.51 -24.87 -66.84
N ASN A 238 -32.58 -24.88 -66.04
CA ASN A 238 -32.83 -23.93 -64.96
C ASN A 238 -31.73 -23.96 -63.90
N GLN A 239 -31.29 -25.15 -63.50
CA GLN A 239 -30.15 -25.33 -62.61
C GLN A 239 -28.89 -24.65 -63.18
N ALA A 240 -28.50 -25.00 -64.41
CA ALA A 240 -27.31 -24.44 -65.04
C ALA A 240 -27.41 -22.92 -65.26
N LEU A 241 -28.59 -22.39 -65.59
CA LEU A 241 -28.82 -20.96 -65.75
C LEU A 241 -28.65 -20.22 -64.42
N SER A 242 -29.20 -20.76 -63.33
CA SER A 242 -29.09 -20.17 -62.00
C SER A 242 -27.64 -20.09 -61.51
N GLU A 243 -26.83 -21.13 -61.75
CA GLU A 243 -25.40 -21.15 -61.42
C GLU A 243 -24.61 -20.14 -62.24
N ARG A 244 -24.88 -20.04 -63.56
CA ARG A 244 -24.24 -19.04 -64.43
C ARG A 244 -24.51 -17.61 -63.98
N ARG A 245 -25.76 -17.30 -63.59
CA ARG A 245 -26.15 -15.98 -63.07
C ARG A 245 -25.42 -15.66 -61.78
N ALA A 246 -25.34 -16.60 -60.84
CA ALA A 246 -24.57 -16.42 -59.61
C ALA A 246 -23.06 -16.25 -59.90
N GLY A 247 -22.51 -17.02 -60.84
CA GLY A 247 -21.11 -16.91 -61.29
C GLY A 247 -20.78 -15.59 -61.97
N ALA A 248 -21.73 -14.96 -62.66
CA ALA A 248 -21.55 -13.64 -63.24
C ALA A 248 -21.40 -12.55 -62.18
N VAL A 249 -22.22 -12.59 -61.11
CA VAL A 249 -22.07 -11.69 -59.96
C VAL A 249 -20.73 -11.91 -59.27
N GLN A 250 -20.34 -13.17 -59.03
CA GLN A 250 -19.02 -13.48 -58.46
C GLN A 250 -17.88 -12.93 -59.32
N SER A 251 -17.97 -13.08 -60.64
CA SER A 251 -16.95 -12.58 -61.57
C SER A 251 -16.86 -11.05 -61.57
N ALA A 252 -18.01 -10.36 -61.47
CA ALA A 252 -18.04 -8.90 -61.34
C ALA A 252 -17.39 -8.45 -60.03
N LEU A 253 -17.75 -9.05 -58.89
CA LEU A 253 -17.16 -8.74 -57.58
C LEU A 253 -15.65 -9.00 -57.56
N ARG A 254 -15.20 -10.11 -58.15
CA ARG A 254 -13.77 -10.41 -58.30
C ARG A 254 -13.05 -9.38 -59.17
N GLY A 255 -13.67 -8.96 -60.28
CA GLY A 255 -13.14 -7.89 -61.14
C GLY A 255 -13.02 -6.55 -60.42
N MET A 256 -13.85 -6.33 -59.40
CA MET A 256 -13.79 -5.17 -58.52
C MET A 256 -12.86 -5.37 -57.30
N GLY A 257 -12.04 -6.43 -57.27
CA GLY A 257 -11.02 -6.63 -56.23
C GLY A 257 -11.49 -7.35 -54.96
N VAL A 258 -12.69 -7.95 -54.95
CA VAL A 258 -13.11 -8.83 -53.85
C VAL A 258 -12.38 -10.17 -53.96
N ALA A 259 -11.77 -10.61 -52.86
CA ALA A 259 -10.99 -11.86 -52.83
C ALA A 259 -11.88 -13.09 -53.16
N PRO A 260 -11.42 -14.03 -54.01
CA PRO A 260 -12.25 -15.16 -54.48
C PRO A 260 -12.78 -16.05 -53.36
N ASN A 261 -12.01 -16.23 -52.29
CA ASN A 261 -12.39 -17.04 -51.13
C ASN A 261 -13.54 -16.42 -50.30
N ARG A 262 -13.88 -15.15 -50.53
CA ARG A 262 -14.97 -14.45 -49.83
C ARG A 262 -16.31 -14.54 -50.56
N VAL A 263 -16.34 -15.10 -51.77
CA VAL A 263 -17.54 -15.15 -52.61
C VAL A 263 -17.84 -16.60 -52.99
N ALA A 264 -18.78 -17.21 -52.29
CA ALA A 264 -19.35 -18.50 -52.65
C ALA A 264 -20.54 -18.32 -53.59
N ILE A 265 -20.81 -19.31 -54.45
CA ILE A 265 -21.98 -19.32 -55.33
C ILE A 265 -22.77 -20.61 -55.18
N ARG A 266 -24.08 -20.55 -55.41
CA ARG A 266 -24.96 -21.72 -55.50
C ARG A 266 -26.13 -21.44 -56.43
N GLY A 267 -26.44 -22.37 -57.33
CA GLY A 267 -27.67 -22.33 -58.12
C GLY A 267 -28.72 -23.28 -57.53
N TYR A 268 -29.98 -22.87 -57.55
CA TYR A 268 -31.11 -23.69 -57.10
C TYR A 268 -32.15 -23.96 -58.20
N GLY A 269 -31.92 -23.47 -59.42
CA GLY A 269 -32.88 -23.54 -60.50
C GLY A 269 -34.23 -22.94 -60.11
N GLU A 270 -35.31 -23.65 -60.38
CA GLU A 270 -36.69 -23.24 -60.08
C GLU A 270 -37.12 -23.51 -58.62
N SER A 271 -36.21 -24.05 -57.80
CA SER A 271 -36.51 -24.35 -56.39
C SER A 271 -36.67 -23.08 -55.57
N PHE A 272 -37.46 -23.15 -54.50
CA PHE A 272 -37.74 -22.03 -53.58
C PHE A 272 -38.33 -20.79 -54.28
N PRO A 273 -39.50 -20.95 -54.95
CA PRO A 273 -40.21 -19.82 -55.53
C PRO A 273 -40.68 -18.85 -54.43
N VAL A 274 -40.59 -17.55 -54.70
CA VAL A 274 -41.12 -16.48 -53.84
C VAL A 274 -42.54 -16.07 -54.22
N ALA A 275 -42.97 -16.42 -55.43
CA ALA A 275 -44.33 -16.25 -55.93
C ALA A 275 -44.74 -17.46 -56.79
N ALA A 276 -46.03 -17.66 -57.01
CA ALA A 276 -46.52 -18.74 -57.87
C ALA A 276 -46.04 -18.55 -59.32
N ASN A 277 -45.68 -19.60 -60.08
CA ASN A 277 -45.20 -19.44 -61.46
C ASN A 277 -46.33 -19.28 -62.50
N ASP A 278 -47.51 -18.80 -62.07
CA ASP A 278 -48.75 -18.74 -62.85
C ASP A 278 -48.83 -17.53 -63.78
N THR A 279 -48.35 -16.36 -63.36
CA THR A 279 -48.31 -15.13 -64.16
C THR A 279 -46.90 -14.75 -64.57
N GLU A 280 -46.77 -13.90 -65.60
CA GLU A 280 -45.44 -13.42 -66.00
C GLU A 280 -44.81 -12.59 -64.89
N GLU A 281 -45.59 -11.71 -64.25
CA GLU A 281 -45.18 -10.88 -63.12
C GLU A 281 -44.59 -11.73 -61.99
N ASN A 282 -45.28 -12.81 -61.61
CA ASN A 282 -44.79 -13.69 -60.55
C ASN A 282 -43.56 -14.51 -60.97
N ARG A 283 -43.47 -14.92 -62.24
CA ARG A 283 -42.24 -15.54 -62.77
C ARG A 283 -41.05 -14.58 -62.72
N GLN A 284 -41.25 -13.29 -62.98
CA GLN A 284 -40.16 -12.30 -62.87
C GLN A 284 -39.62 -12.20 -61.44
N LEU A 285 -40.49 -12.34 -60.42
CA LEU A 285 -40.06 -12.36 -59.01
C LEU A 285 -39.20 -13.60 -58.69
N ASN A 286 -39.46 -14.73 -59.35
CA ASN A 286 -38.68 -15.96 -59.17
C ASN A 286 -37.33 -15.92 -59.90
N ARG A 287 -37.23 -15.18 -61.01
CA ARG A 287 -35.98 -14.88 -61.71
C ARG A 287 -35.15 -13.85 -60.94
N ARG A 288 -34.42 -14.31 -59.93
CA ARG A 288 -33.64 -13.46 -59.02
C ARG A 288 -32.30 -14.07 -58.65
N VAL A 289 -31.40 -13.24 -58.15
CA VAL A 289 -30.20 -13.63 -57.43
C VAL A 289 -30.29 -13.04 -56.02
N GLU A 290 -30.18 -13.89 -55.02
CA GLU A 290 -30.06 -13.45 -53.63
C GLU A 290 -28.60 -13.47 -53.21
N ILE A 291 -28.15 -12.43 -52.52
CA ILE A 291 -26.81 -12.35 -51.97
C ILE A 291 -26.93 -12.32 -50.46
N VAL A 292 -26.48 -13.38 -49.82
CA VAL A 292 -26.51 -13.53 -48.36
C VAL A 292 -25.16 -13.07 -47.81
N LEU A 293 -25.18 -12.02 -46.99
CA LEU A 293 -24.00 -11.52 -46.28
C LEU A 293 -23.79 -12.30 -44.98
N SER A 294 -22.54 -12.62 -44.66
CA SER A 294 -22.19 -13.29 -43.41
C SER A 294 -22.41 -12.42 -42.17
N ASP A 295 -22.55 -13.07 -41.02
CA ASP A 295 -22.47 -12.40 -39.72
C ASP A 295 -21.06 -11.85 -39.41
N GLU A 296 -20.90 -11.25 -38.23
CA GLU A 296 -19.64 -10.65 -37.74
C GLU A 296 -18.51 -11.70 -37.60
N THR A 297 -18.85 -12.99 -37.55
CA THR A 297 -17.90 -14.10 -37.45
C THR A 297 -17.54 -14.70 -38.81
N GLY A 298 -18.07 -14.15 -39.91
CA GLY A 298 -17.83 -14.65 -41.26
C GLY A 298 -18.70 -15.85 -41.64
N ARG A 299 -19.68 -16.23 -40.81
CA ARG A 299 -20.55 -17.39 -41.02
C ARG A 299 -21.80 -17.00 -41.84
N ILE A 300 -22.14 -17.85 -42.80
CA ILE A 300 -23.35 -17.72 -43.63
C ILE A 300 -24.28 -18.87 -43.27
N MET A 301 -25.57 -18.57 -43.01
CA MET A 301 -26.55 -19.62 -42.79
C MET A 301 -26.99 -20.23 -44.13
N PRO A 302 -26.93 -21.56 -44.28
CA PRO A 302 -27.42 -22.22 -45.49
C PRO A 302 -28.93 -22.01 -45.65
N ARG A 303 -29.42 -22.26 -46.86
CA ARG A 303 -30.85 -22.21 -47.18
C ARG A 303 -31.56 -23.47 -46.72
#